data_AF-Q936V2-F1
#
_entry.id   AF-Q936V2-F1
#
_cell.length_a   1.000
_cell.length_b   1.000
_cell.length_c   1.000
_cell.angle_alpha   90.00
_cell.angle_beta   90.00
_cell.angle_gamma   90.00
#
_symmetry.space_group_name_H-M   'P 1'
#
loop_
_entity.id
_entity.type
_entity.pdbx_description
1 polymer ?
#
loop_
_entity_poly.entity_id
_entity_poly.type
_entity_poly.pdbx_seq_one_letter_code
_entity_poly.pdbx_strand_id
1 'polypeptide(L)'
;MKSAPRWPLHPAPKEGEALSSWLNRVAACYQMDVHELLAHDLGHSQLDDLDTAPSLSLLTALCQRSGVELERLRSMSLAGCVPWLLD
;
A
#
# COMPACT_ATOMS: atom_id res chain seq x y z
N MET A 1 19.35 -1.32 -10.86
CA MET A 1 19.10 -1.79 -9.47
C MET A 1 18.21 -3.02 -9.56
N LYS A 2 18.52 -4.13 -8.87
CA LYS A 2 17.61 -5.29 -8.83
C LYS A 2 16.36 -4.86 -8.06
N SER A 3 15.18 -4.98 -8.66
CA SER A 3 13.91 -4.76 -7.97
C SER A 3 13.85 -5.66 -6.74
N ALA A 4 13.34 -5.14 -5.62
CA ALA A 4 13.06 -5.97 -4.47
C ALA A 4 12.16 -7.15 -4.91
N PRO A 5 12.36 -8.37 -4.39
CA PRO A 5 11.52 -9.50 -4.74
C PRO A 5 10.05 -9.14 -4.44
N ARG A 6 9.10 -9.67 -5.20
CA ARG A 6 7.69 -9.52 -4.85
C ARG A 6 7.39 -10.26 -3.55
N TRP A 7 6.37 -9.85 -2.82
CA TRP A 7 5.84 -10.62 -1.70
C TRP A 7 5.41 -12.00 -2.19
N PRO A 8 6.00 -13.09 -1.67
CA PRO A 8 5.65 -14.44 -2.11
C PRO A 8 4.22 -14.82 -1.76
N LEU A 9 3.64 -14.21 -0.72
CA LEU A 9 2.27 -14.45 -0.27
C LEU A 9 1.61 -13.11 0.07
N HIS A 10 0.63 -12.71 -0.71
CA HIS A 10 -0.18 -11.54 -0.41
C HIS A 10 -1.56 -11.69 -1.07
N PRO A 11 -2.65 -11.31 -0.40
CA PRO A 11 -3.96 -11.29 -1.04
C PRO A 11 -4.07 -10.16 -2.07
N ALA A 12 -4.87 -10.37 -3.11
CA ALA A 12 -5.29 -9.28 -3.98
C ALA A 12 -6.19 -8.27 -3.23
N PRO A 13 -6.11 -6.96 -3.55
CA PRO A 13 -7.08 -5.98 -3.09
C PRO A 13 -8.50 -6.33 -3.55
N LYS A 14 -9.48 -6.14 -2.68
CA LYS A 14 -10.91 -6.23 -3.04
C LYS A 14 -11.38 -4.92 -3.67
N GLU A 15 -12.51 -4.96 -4.36
CA GLU A 15 -13.18 -3.76 -4.89
C GLU A 15 -13.67 -2.85 -3.74
N GLY A 16 -13.39 -1.55 -3.87
CA GLY A 16 -13.72 -0.55 -2.85
C GLY A 16 -12.99 -0.70 -1.51
N GLU A 17 -11.97 -1.58 -1.43
CA GLU A 17 -11.22 -1.80 -0.19
C GLU A 17 -10.25 -0.66 0.09
N ALA A 18 -10.25 -0.17 1.32
CA ALA A 18 -9.30 0.82 1.81
C ALA A 18 -7.86 0.29 1.81
N LEU A 19 -6.88 1.18 1.64
CA LEU A 19 -5.46 0.82 1.60
C LEU A 19 -5.02 0.16 2.93
N SER A 20 -5.43 0.73 4.06
CA SER A 20 -5.15 0.18 5.38
C SER A 20 -5.76 -1.22 5.57
N SER A 21 -7.00 -1.44 5.12
CA SER A 21 -7.69 -2.75 5.21
C SER A 21 -6.95 -3.83 4.43
N TRP A 22 -6.55 -3.52 3.19
CA TRP A 22 -5.79 -4.46 2.37
C TRP A 22 -4.42 -4.78 2.99
N LEU A 23 -3.68 -3.76 3.44
CA LEU A 23 -2.37 -3.95 4.05
C LEU A 23 -2.42 -4.77 5.35
N ASN A 24 -3.48 -4.61 6.17
CA ASN A 24 -3.69 -5.47 7.33
C ASN A 24 -3.84 -6.95 6.94
N ARG A 25 -4.53 -7.25 5.83
CA ARG A 25 -4.65 -8.63 5.34
C ARG A 25 -3.33 -9.17 4.79
N VAL A 26 -2.51 -8.32 4.17
CA VAL A 26 -1.15 -8.69 3.76
C VAL A 26 -0.30 -8.99 5.00
N ALA A 27 -0.30 -8.11 6.00
CA ALA A 27 0.46 -8.29 7.23
C ALA A 27 0.06 -9.58 7.98
N ALA A 28 -1.24 -9.88 8.01
CA ALA A 28 -1.76 -11.12 8.58
C ALA A 28 -1.19 -12.39 7.92
N CYS A 29 -0.84 -12.38 6.62
CA CYS A 29 -0.16 -13.50 5.97
C CYS A 29 1.24 -13.78 6.55
N TYR A 30 1.85 -12.78 7.18
CA TYR A 30 3.19 -12.84 7.76
C TYR A 30 3.17 -12.81 9.30
N GLN A 31 1.99 -12.86 9.93
CA GLN A 31 1.83 -12.72 11.38
C GLN A 31 2.42 -11.42 11.93
N MET A 32 2.33 -10.36 11.15
CA MET A 32 2.76 -9.00 11.49
C MET A 32 1.53 -8.10 11.60
N ASP A 33 1.67 -6.99 12.32
CA ASP A 33 0.78 -5.85 12.13
C ASP A 33 1.21 -4.98 10.93
N VAL A 34 0.36 -4.03 10.54
CA VAL A 34 0.62 -3.16 9.39
C VAL A 34 1.88 -2.30 9.57
N HIS A 35 2.19 -1.87 10.80
CA HIS A 35 3.35 -1.05 11.09
C HIS A 35 4.64 -1.86 10.97
N GLU A 36 4.65 -3.06 11.51
CA GLU A 36 5.76 -4.00 11.41
C GLU A 36 6.08 -4.31 9.94
N LEU A 37 5.04 -4.58 9.13
CA LEU A 37 5.19 -4.81 7.70
C LEU A 37 5.81 -3.60 7.00
N LEU A 38 5.27 -2.39 7.22
CA LEU A 38 5.75 -1.17 6.55
C LEU A 38 7.17 -0.77 6.99
N ALA A 39 7.47 -0.88 8.28
CA ALA A 39 8.77 -0.54 8.82
C ALA A 39 9.85 -1.53 8.37
N HIS A 40 9.57 -2.84 8.43
CA HIS A 40 10.53 -3.88 8.09
C HIS A 40 10.80 -3.95 6.59
N ASP A 41 9.75 -3.80 5.78
CA ASP A 41 9.82 -4.15 4.36
C ASP A 41 10.03 -2.94 3.45
N LEU A 42 9.53 -1.78 3.87
CA LEU A 42 9.58 -0.56 3.07
C LEU A 42 10.42 0.55 3.73
N GLY A 43 10.90 0.34 4.95
CA GLY A 43 11.61 1.37 5.72
C GLY A 43 10.72 2.57 6.08
N HIS A 44 9.39 2.40 6.02
CA HIS A 44 8.41 3.44 6.30
C HIS A 44 7.85 3.24 7.70
N SER A 45 8.35 4.00 8.67
CA SER A 45 7.85 4.01 10.05
C SER A 45 6.73 5.04 10.29
N GLN A 46 6.63 6.03 9.41
CA GLN A 46 5.60 7.06 9.47
C GLN A 46 4.35 6.55 8.75
N LEU A 47 3.24 6.38 9.48
CA LEU A 47 1.94 6.27 8.84
C LEU A 47 1.58 7.65 8.28
N ASP A 48 1.93 7.88 7.02
CA ASP A 48 1.10 8.78 6.21
C ASP A 48 -0.34 8.24 6.30
N ASP A 49 -1.34 9.12 6.35
CA ASP A 49 -2.74 8.68 6.41
C ASP A 49 -3.06 7.86 5.15
N LEU A 50 -2.97 6.53 5.28
CA LEU A 50 -3.03 5.54 4.21
C LEU A 50 -4.32 5.66 3.39
N ASP A 51 -5.40 6.03 4.07
CA ASP A 51 -6.72 6.08 3.49
C ASP A 51 -7.09 7.50 3.05
N THR A 52 -6.34 8.54 3.47
CA THR A 52 -6.57 9.92 3.03
C THR A 52 -5.67 10.33 1.87
N ALA A 53 -4.35 10.29 2.05
CA ALA A 53 -3.39 10.80 1.07
C ALA A 53 -2.02 10.10 1.21
N PRO A 54 -1.92 8.81 0.85
CA PRO A 54 -0.66 8.08 0.92
C PRO A 54 0.39 8.69 -0.02
N SER A 55 1.64 8.79 0.43
CA SER A 55 2.72 9.34 -0.38
C SER A 55 3.00 8.49 -1.63
N LEU A 56 3.40 9.14 -2.73
CA LEU A 56 3.74 8.46 -3.98
C LEU A 56 4.85 7.43 -3.82
N SER A 57 5.82 7.71 -2.94
CA SER A 57 6.91 6.80 -2.61
C SER A 57 6.39 5.50 -2.01
N LEU A 58 5.46 5.58 -1.07
CA LEU A 58 4.80 4.41 -0.47
C LEU A 58 4.03 3.62 -1.53
N LEU A 59 3.20 4.28 -2.34
CA LEU A 59 2.43 3.61 -3.39
C LEU A 59 3.31 2.92 -4.44
N THR A 60 4.44 3.54 -4.79
CA THR A 60 5.43 2.96 -5.71
C THR A 60 6.08 1.71 -5.12
N ALA A 61 6.44 1.76 -3.83
CA ALA A 61 7.00 0.60 -3.14
C ALA A 61 6.00 -0.55 -3.06
N LEU A 62 4.73 -0.25 -2.75
CA LEU A 62 3.64 -1.23 -2.74
C LEU A 62 3.40 -1.85 -4.12
N CYS A 63 3.44 -1.05 -5.19
CA CYS A 63 3.36 -1.55 -6.57
C CYS A 63 4.50 -2.54 -6.88
N GLN A 64 5.74 -2.22 -6.48
CA GLN A 64 6.87 -3.10 -6.69
C GLN A 64 6.77 -4.41 -5.89
N ARG A 65 6.30 -4.34 -4.64
CA ARG A 65 6.21 -5.50 -3.74
C ARG A 65 5.03 -6.41 -4.05
N SER A 66 3.87 -5.85 -4.37
CA SER A 66 2.65 -6.62 -4.63
C SER A 66 2.41 -6.90 -6.11
N GLY A 67 2.95 -6.09 -7.02
CA GLY A 67 2.58 -6.10 -8.44
C GLY A 67 1.18 -5.54 -8.72
N VAL A 68 0.52 -4.93 -7.72
CA VAL A 68 -0.73 -4.19 -7.93
C VAL A 68 -0.42 -2.87 -8.61
N GLU A 69 -1.19 -2.54 -9.65
CA GLU A 69 -1.00 -1.30 -10.41
C GLU A 69 -1.13 -0.05 -9.54
N LEU A 70 -0.31 0.96 -9.87
CA LEU A 70 -0.25 2.20 -9.10
C LEU A 70 -1.60 2.92 -9.03
N GLU A 71 -2.35 2.95 -10.14
CA GLU A 71 -3.68 3.56 -10.19
C GLU A 71 -4.67 2.84 -9.26
N ARG A 72 -4.59 1.51 -9.20
CA ARG A 72 -5.42 0.73 -8.28
C ARG A 72 -5.09 1.08 -6.84
N LEU A 73 -3.81 1.14 -6.46
CA LEU A 73 -3.39 1.53 -5.11
C LEU A 73 -3.82 2.96 -4.76
N ARG A 74 -3.74 3.91 -5.71
CA ARG A 74 -4.23 5.28 -5.51
C ARG A 74 -5.73 5.30 -5.20
N SER A 75 -6.54 4.55 -5.97
CA SER A 75 -8.00 4.50 -5.81
C SER A 75 -8.49 3.92 -4.47
N MET A 76 -7.59 3.32 -3.68
CA MET A 76 -7.90 2.79 -2.34
C MET A 76 -7.78 3.84 -1.24
N SER A 77 -7.51 5.10 -1.61
CA SER A 77 -7.43 6.26 -0.72
C SER A 77 -8.35 7.39 -1.21
N LEU A 78 -8.76 8.28 -0.31
CA LEU A 78 -9.62 9.41 -0.60
C LEU A 78 -9.01 10.32 -1.69
N ALA A 79 -7.71 10.59 -1.64
CA ALA A 79 -7.02 11.37 -2.67
C ALA A 79 -7.11 10.74 -4.08
N GLY A 80 -7.23 9.42 -4.19
CA GLY A 80 -7.46 8.75 -5.48
C GLY A 80 -8.93 8.70 -5.91
N CYS A 81 -9.87 8.90 -4.97
CA CYS A 81 -11.31 8.99 -5.22
C CYS A 81 -11.79 10.41 -5.53
N VAL A 82 -10.98 11.44 -5.23
CA VAL A 82 -11.29 12.83 -5.55
C VAL A 82 -10.54 13.23 -6.83
N PRO A 83 -11.25 13.59 -7.92
CA PRO A 83 -10.56 13.87 -9.18
C PRO A 83 -9.77 15.20 -9.22
N TRP A 84 -9.84 16.07 -8.20
CA TRP A 84 -9.29 17.45 -8.28
C TRP A 84 -8.78 18.11 -6.99
N LEU A 85 -8.39 17.39 -5.93
CA LEU A 85 -7.74 18.09 -4.80
C LEU A 85 -6.22 18.10 -5.01
N LEU A 86 -5.69 19.30 -5.30
CA LEU A 86 -4.28 19.69 -5.50
C LEU A 86 -3.84 19.74 -6.97
N ASP A 87 -4.36 20.74 -7.70
CA ASP A 87 -3.48 21.62 -8.49
C ASP A 87 -2.75 22.58 -7.53
#